data_AF-A0A6C0C542-F1
#
_entry.id   AF-A0A6C0C542-F1
#
_cell.length_a   1.000
_cell.length_b   1.000
_cell.length_c   1.000
_cell.angle_alpha   90.00
_cell.angle_beta   90.00
_cell.angle_gamma   90.00
#
_symmetry.space_group_name_H-M   'P 1'
#
loop_
_entity.id
_entity.type
_entity.pdbx_description
1 polymer ?
#
loop_
_entity_poly.entity_id
_entity_poly.type
_entity_poly.pdbx_seq_one_letter_code
_entity_poly.pdbx_strand_id
1 'polypeptide(L)'
;MSSLNINSLFEEMDQKVLNRLKMFDDILVQIHNKIKYQSKNKTFFCTHQIPEFLIGKPLYKVDDLRKYLIDSLKRDKFDVLYMHPNLLFISWERKKNNKRSVKKVLNNNDNTFKKIDDYNPTGNLLYNDNILSNINSKFS
;
A
#
# COMPACT_ATOMS: atom_id res chain seq x y z
N MET A 1 2.11 -58.39 12.36
CA MET A 1 1.76 -57.87 11.02
C MET A 1 1.20 -56.47 11.21
N SER A 2 1.95 -55.43 10.84
CA SER A 2 1.43 -54.05 10.84
C SER A 2 0.84 -53.75 9.45
N SER A 3 -0.48 -53.86 9.31
CA SER A 3 -1.19 -53.40 8.12
C SER A 3 -1.43 -51.90 8.22
N LEU A 4 -0.97 -51.14 7.23
CA LEU A 4 -1.06 -49.68 7.22
C LEU A 4 -2.35 -49.24 6.51
N ASN A 5 -3.14 -48.37 7.14
CA ASN A 5 -4.41 -47.88 6.58
C ASN A 5 -4.14 -46.64 5.71
N ILE A 6 -4.60 -46.66 4.46
CA ILE A 6 -4.43 -45.53 3.52
C ILE A 6 -5.10 -44.25 4.02
N ASN A 7 -6.24 -44.34 4.70
CA ASN A 7 -6.99 -43.16 5.15
C ASN A 7 -6.23 -42.37 6.22
N SER A 8 -5.52 -43.05 7.12
CA SER A 8 -4.75 -42.37 8.17
C SER A 8 -3.58 -41.55 7.60
N LEU A 9 -3.06 -41.90 6.41
CA LEU A 9 -2.03 -41.07 5.74
C LEU A 9 -2.61 -39.74 5.25
N PHE A 10 -3.83 -39.75 4.71
CA PHE A 10 -4.49 -38.53 4.24
C PHE A 10 -4.86 -37.62 5.41
N GLU A 11 -5.36 -38.20 6.51
CA GLU A 11 -5.70 -37.45 7.72
C GLU A 11 -4.50 -36.68 8.29
N GLU A 12 -3.31 -37.27 8.33
CA GLU A 12 -2.10 -36.58 8.79
C GLU A 12 -1.71 -35.39 7.88
N MET A 13 -1.89 -35.55 6.57
CA MET A 13 -1.61 -34.48 5.61
C MET A 13 -2.59 -33.32 5.80
N ASP A 14 -3.88 -33.62 5.92
CA ASP A 14 -4.93 -32.63 6.14
C ASP A 14 -4.74 -31.90 7.48
N GLN A 15 -4.35 -32.61 8.53
CA GLN A 15 -4.01 -32.00 9.82
C GLN A 15 -2.86 -31.00 9.70
N LYS A 16 -1.82 -31.30 8.92
CA LYS A 16 -0.69 -30.38 8.68
C LYS A 16 -1.14 -29.13 7.92
N VAL A 17 -2.03 -29.28 6.94
CA VAL A 17 -2.61 -28.14 6.20
C VAL A 17 -3.47 -27.27 7.13
N LEU A 18 -4.33 -27.89 7.93
CA LEU A 18 -5.20 -27.21 8.88
C LEU A 18 -4.39 -26.45 9.94
N ASN A 19 -3.33 -27.06 10.47
CA ASN A 19 -2.44 -26.41 11.43
C ASN A 19 -1.71 -25.20 10.83
N ARG A 20 -1.36 -25.25 9.55
CA ARG A 20 -0.76 -24.11 8.84
C ARG A 20 -1.75 -22.96 8.70
N LEU A 21 -3.00 -23.25 8.33
CA LEU A 21 -4.07 -22.26 8.23
C LEU A 21 -4.36 -21.61 9.58
N LYS A 22 -4.47 -22.41 10.66
CA LYS A 22 -4.60 -21.90 12.03
C LYS A 22 -3.48 -20.92 12.39
N MET A 23 -2.24 -21.26 12.05
CA MET A 23 -1.11 -20.37 12.29
C MET A 23 -1.22 -19.04 11.52
N PHE A 24 -1.68 -19.08 10.27
CA PHE A 24 -1.90 -17.86 9.48
C PHE A 24 -3.00 -16.99 10.10
N ASP A 25 -4.08 -17.60 10.57
CA ASP A 25 -5.15 -16.90 11.27
C ASP A 25 -4.69 -16.30 12.61
N ASP A 26 -3.85 -17.00 13.37
CA ASP A 26 -3.28 -16.45 14.61
C ASP A 26 -2.54 -15.13 14.34
N ILE A 27 -1.73 -15.08 13.27
CA ILE A 27 -0.99 -13.87 12.87
C ILE A 27 -1.97 -12.78 12.42
N LEU A 28 -2.99 -13.15 11.65
CA LEU A 28 -4.03 -12.21 11.21
C LEU A 28 -4.76 -11.58 12.41
N VAL A 29 -5.10 -12.37 13.42
CA VAL A 29 -5.70 -11.88 14.68
C VAL A 29 -4.77 -10.90 15.40
N GLN A 30 -3.46 -11.17 15.44
CA GLN A 30 -2.49 -10.22 16.00
C GLN A 30 -2.48 -8.89 15.24
N ILE A 31 -2.56 -8.93 13.91
CA ILE A 31 -2.65 -7.73 13.08
C ILE A 31 -3.93 -6.95 13.40
N HIS A 32 -5.09 -7.60 13.47
CA HIS A 32 -6.35 -6.93 13.82
C HIS A 32 -6.32 -6.31 15.22
N ASN A 33 -5.75 -7.00 16.20
CA ASN A 33 -5.56 -6.45 17.55
C ASN A 33 -4.65 -5.22 17.52
N LYS A 34 -3.57 -5.25 16.73
CA LYS A 34 -2.68 -4.12 16.54
C LYS A 34 -3.38 -2.94 15.88
N ILE A 35 -4.20 -3.17 14.85
CA ILE A 35 -5.04 -2.16 14.20
C ILE A 35 -6.00 -1.53 15.22
N LYS A 36 -6.70 -2.36 16.01
CA LYS A 36 -7.64 -1.90 17.04
C LYS A 36 -6.95 -1.04 18.09
N TYR A 37 -5.75 -1.43 18.52
CA TYR A 37 -4.94 -0.66 19.44
C TYR A 37 -4.52 0.69 18.84
N GLN A 38 -4.02 0.70 17.62
CA GLN A 38 -3.58 1.92 16.93
C GLN A 38 -4.73 2.89 16.63
N SER A 39 -5.91 2.36 16.35
CA SER A 39 -7.12 3.16 16.20
C SER A 39 -7.50 3.88 17.50
N LYS A 40 -7.28 3.28 18.68
CA LYS A 40 -7.49 3.97 19.97
C LYS A 40 -6.49 5.12 20.15
N ASN A 41 -5.28 4.97 19.62
CA ASN A 41 -4.23 5.98 19.64
C ASN A 41 -4.39 7.08 18.56
N LYS A 42 -5.57 7.17 17.92
CA LYS A 42 -5.91 8.15 16.87
C LYS A 42 -5.02 8.11 15.62
N THR A 43 -4.40 6.96 15.34
CA THR A 43 -3.68 6.73 14.09
C THR A 43 -4.56 5.98 13.08
N PHE A 44 -4.34 6.21 11.79
CA PHE A 44 -5.12 5.61 10.69
C PHE A 44 -4.35 4.53 9.92
N PHE A 45 -3.15 4.18 10.39
CA PHE A 45 -2.26 3.23 9.75
C PHE A 45 -1.53 2.38 10.78
N CYS A 46 -1.04 1.24 10.34
CA CYS A 46 -0.23 0.32 11.12
C CYS A 46 0.81 -0.35 10.21
N THR A 47 2.04 -0.44 10.71
CA THR A 47 3.09 -1.25 10.10
C THR A 47 3.22 -2.57 10.86
N HIS A 48 3.34 -3.68 10.16
CA HIS A 48 3.56 -5.01 10.75
C HIS A 48 4.70 -5.70 10.01
N GLN A 49 5.63 -6.27 10.77
CA GLN A 49 6.71 -7.08 10.21
C GLN A 49 6.23 -8.53 10.13
N ILE A 50 6.25 -9.09 8.93
CA ILE A 50 5.88 -10.48 8.68
C ILE A 50 7.03 -11.36 9.18
N PRO A 51 6.77 -12.30 10.11
CA PRO A 51 7.79 -13.22 10.58
C PRO A 51 8.18 -14.21 9.48
N GLU A 52 9.49 -14.44 9.33
CA GLU A 52 10.02 -15.43 8.39
C GLU A 52 9.80 -16.86 8.88
N PHE A 53 9.93 -17.07 10.19
CA PHE A 53 9.63 -18.32 10.87
C PHE A 53 9.09 -18.04 12.27
N LEU A 54 8.47 -19.05 12.88
CA LEU A 54 7.95 -19.00 14.24
C LEU A 54 8.54 -20.16 15.04
N ILE A 55 9.18 -19.85 16.18
CA ILE A 55 9.67 -20.88 17.10
C ILE A 55 8.50 -21.74 17.59
N GLY A 56 8.68 -23.06 17.58
CA GLY A 56 7.69 -24.02 18.05
C GLY A 56 6.50 -24.24 17.11
N LYS A 57 6.52 -23.63 15.92
CA LYS A 57 5.50 -23.84 14.86
C LYS A 57 6.14 -24.49 13.63
N PRO A 58 5.36 -25.20 12.80
CA PRO A 58 5.89 -25.84 11.59
C PRO A 58 6.45 -24.80 10.62
N LEU A 59 7.47 -25.22 9.85
CA LEU A 59 8.02 -24.43 8.75
C LEU A 59 6.93 -24.11 7.71
N TYR A 60 6.91 -22.86 7.26
CA TYR A 60 5.97 -22.36 6.27
C TYR A 60 6.69 -21.49 5.24
N LYS A 61 6.08 -21.32 4.08
CA LYS A 61 6.57 -20.39 3.05
C LYS A 61 6.06 -18.98 3.36
N VAL A 62 6.97 -18.03 3.49
CA VAL A 62 6.63 -16.63 3.78
C VAL A 62 5.76 -16.03 2.67
N ASP A 63 5.96 -16.44 1.42
CA ASP A 63 5.15 -15.99 0.28
C ASP A 63 3.68 -16.37 0.42
N ASP A 64 3.40 -17.60 0.89
CA ASP A 64 2.03 -18.08 1.09
C ASP A 64 1.35 -17.30 2.22
N LEU A 65 2.07 -17.07 3.33
CA LEU A 65 1.59 -16.25 4.44
C LEU A 65 1.32 -14.81 3.97
N ARG A 66 2.28 -14.20 3.25
CA ARG A 66 2.14 -12.84 2.73
C ARG A 66 0.92 -12.71 1.84
N LYS A 67 0.75 -13.63 0.90
CA LYS A 67 -0.41 -13.66 -0.01
C LYS A 67 -1.71 -13.78 0.78
N TYR A 68 -1.76 -14.72 1.74
CA TYR A 68 -2.92 -14.92 2.60
C TYR A 68 -3.30 -13.64 3.36
N LEU A 69 -2.33 -12.99 4.01
CA LEU A 69 -2.57 -11.75 4.76
C LEU A 69 -3.07 -10.61 3.86
N ILE A 70 -2.45 -10.43 2.68
CA ILE A 70 -2.87 -9.39 1.73
C ILE A 70 -4.30 -9.65 1.24
N ASP A 71 -4.62 -10.89 0.86
CA ASP A 71 -5.94 -11.24 0.33
C ASP A 71 -7.02 -11.13 1.42
N SER A 72 -6.74 -11.52 2.65
CA SER A 72 -7.64 -11.38 3.79
C SER A 72 -7.87 -9.91 4.16
N LEU A 73 -6.81 -9.10 4.28
CA LEU A 73 -6.96 -7.67 4.61
C LEU A 73 -7.65 -6.87 3.49
N LYS A 74 -7.42 -7.23 2.21
CA LYS A 74 -8.13 -6.62 1.08
C LYS A 74 -9.63 -6.96 1.10
N ARG A 75 -9.99 -8.18 1.49
CA ARG A 75 -11.40 -8.60 1.64
C ARG A 75 -12.13 -7.73 2.67
N ASP A 76 -11.43 -7.36 3.73
CA ASP A 76 -11.92 -6.47 4.78
C ASP A 76 -11.91 -4.97 4.39
N LYS A 77 -11.53 -4.65 3.14
CA LYS A 77 -11.44 -3.29 2.59
C LYS A 77 -10.36 -2.40 3.23
N PHE A 78 -9.30 -3.00 3.75
CA PHE A 78 -8.10 -2.27 4.14
C PHE A 78 -7.23 -1.96 2.91
N ASP A 79 -6.64 -0.77 2.88
CA ASP A 79 -5.62 -0.43 1.89
C ASP A 79 -4.28 -1.00 2.40
N VAL A 80 -3.70 -1.95 1.66
CA VAL A 80 -2.49 -2.70 2.05
C VAL A 80 -1.39 -2.49 1.03
N LEU A 81 -0.20 -2.15 1.52
CA LEU A 81 1.03 -1.99 0.74
C LEU A 81 2.13 -2.87 1.32
N TYR A 82 2.76 -3.68 0.47
CA TYR A 82 3.91 -4.49 0.86
C TYR A 82 5.21 -3.78 0.51
N MET A 83 6.12 -3.71 1.49
CA MET A 83 7.44 -3.08 1.39
C MET A 83 8.50 -4.14 1.72
N HIS A 84 9.38 -4.45 0.76
CA HIS A 84 10.44 -5.44 0.93
C HIS A 84 11.46 -4.99 2.01
N PRO A 85 11.98 -5.90 2.87
CA PRO A 85 11.90 -7.36 2.81
C PRO A 85 10.66 -8.02 3.44
N ASN A 86 10.11 -7.50 4.52
CA ASN A 86 9.05 -8.17 5.28
C ASN A 86 8.04 -7.21 5.92
N LEU A 87 7.98 -5.95 5.45
CA LEU A 87 7.15 -4.94 6.06
C LEU A 87 5.79 -4.84 5.34
N LEU A 88 4.71 -4.97 6.10
CA LEU A 88 3.36 -4.76 5.63
C LEU A 88 2.83 -3.44 6.19
N PHE A 89 2.51 -2.52 5.30
CA PHE A 89 1.83 -1.28 5.64
C PHE A 89 0.33 -1.45 5.41
N ILE A 90 -0.44 -1.14 6.43
CA ILE A 90 -1.90 -1.28 6.43
C ILE A 90 -2.48 0.08 6.81
N SER A 91 -3.38 0.60 6.00
CA SER A 91 -4.10 1.85 6.28
C SER A 91 -5.61 1.64 6.17
N TRP A 92 -6.35 2.32 7.05
CA TRP A 92 -7.81 2.35 7.05
C TRP A 92 -8.33 3.79 6.98
N GLU A 93 -7.57 4.68 6.34
CA GLU A 93 -8.02 6.05 6.15
C GLU A 93 -9.23 6.07 5.23
N ARG A 94 -10.33 6.65 5.71
CA ARG A 94 -11.52 6.83 4.89
C ARG A 94 -11.16 7.84 3.80
N LYS A 95 -11.05 7.38 2.55
CA LYS A 95 -10.87 8.25 1.37
C LYS A 95 -11.92 9.35 1.45
N LYS A 96 -11.49 10.54 1.89
CA LYS A 96 -12.33 11.72 1.82
C LYS A 96 -12.55 11.91 0.34
N ASN A 97 -13.80 11.91 -0.10
CA ASN A 97 -14.20 12.24 -1.46
C ASN A 97 -13.89 13.73 -1.71
N ASN A 98 -12.63 14.14 -1.60
CA ASN A 98 -12.15 15.38 -2.15
C ASN A 98 -12.12 15.14 -3.66
N LYS A 99 -13.31 15.21 -4.26
CA LYS A 99 -13.50 15.62 -5.64
C LYS A 99 -13.00 17.07 -5.77
N ARG A 100 -11.72 17.32 -5.47
CA ARG A 100 -11.02 18.44 -6.08
C ARG A 100 -10.87 17.97 -7.51
N SER A 101 -11.83 18.34 -8.34
CA SER A 101 -11.72 18.27 -9.78
C SER A 101 -10.48 19.07 -10.15
N VAL A 102 -9.32 18.40 -10.17
CA VAL A 102 -8.19 18.88 -10.95
C VAL A 102 -8.73 18.83 -12.36
N LYS A 103 -9.14 19.99 -12.91
CA LYS A 103 -9.42 20.11 -14.34
C LYS A 103 -8.16 19.59 -15.02
N LYS A 104 -8.23 18.36 -15.53
CA LYS A 104 -7.19 17.79 -16.38
C LYS A 104 -7.17 18.70 -17.59
N VAL A 105 -6.19 19.60 -17.66
CA VAL A 105 -5.92 20.35 -18.88
C VAL A 105 -5.65 19.28 -19.92
N LEU A 106 -6.57 19.14 -20.86
CA LEU A 106 -6.48 18.22 -21.97
C LEU A 106 -5.32 18.73 -22.83
N ASN A 107 -4.11 18.23 -22.62
CA ASN A 107 -3.04 18.40 -23.59
C ASN A 107 -3.33 17.39 -24.70
N ASN A 108 -3.93 17.90 -25.77
CA ASN A 108 -3.99 17.18 -27.03
C ASN A 108 -2.55 16.93 -27.50
N ASN A 109 -2.33 15.72 -27.98
CA ASN A 109 -1.07 15.25 -28.52
C ASN A 109 -0.78 15.92 -29.86
N ASP A 110 -0.29 17.16 -29.81
CA ASP A 110 0.48 17.74 -30.90
C ASP A 110 1.91 17.93 -30.37
N ASN A 111 2.91 17.55 -31.17
CA ASN A 111 4.33 17.63 -30.82
C ASN A 111 4.80 19.08 -30.58
N THR A 112 4.51 19.67 -29.41
CA THR A 112 4.80 21.08 -29.13
C THR A 112 5.84 21.25 -28.03
N PHE A 113 7.11 21.17 -28.39
CA PHE A 113 8.14 21.87 -27.61
C PHE A 113 7.78 23.36 -27.64
N LYS A 114 7.53 23.97 -26.49
CA LYS A 114 7.43 25.42 -26.38
C LYS A 114 8.85 25.99 -26.40
N LYS A 115 9.09 27.05 -27.18
CA LYS A 115 10.38 27.77 -27.08
C LYS A 115 10.51 28.29 -25.65
N ILE A 116 11.74 28.39 -25.16
CA ILE A 116 12.02 28.90 -23.79
C ILE A 116 11.33 30.27 -23.58
N ASP A 117 11.28 31.08 -24.63
CA ASP A 117 10.67 32.42 -24.62
C ASP A 117 9.14 32.41 -24.41
N ASP A 118 8.45 31.30 -24.76
CA ASP A 118 6.99 31.19 -24.64
C ASP A 118 6.55 30.67 -23.25
N TYR A 119 7.50 30.47 -22.31
CA TYR A 119 7.20 29.96 -20.98
C TYR A 119 6.70 31.08 -20.06
N ASN A 120 5.40 31.06 -19.76
CA ASN A 120 4.82 31.94 -18.76
C ASN A 120 4.65 31.19 -17.43
N PRO A 121 5.47 31.47 -16.39
CA PRO A 121 5.48 30.71 -15.15
C PRO A 121 4.13 30.79 -14.42
N THR A 122 3.54 29.64 -14.12
CA THR A 122 2.33 29.59 -13.29
C THR A 122 2.70 29.78 -11.82
N GLY A 123 2.71 31.03 -11.43
CA GLY A 123 2.88 31.53 -10.08
C GLY A 123 2.52 33.01 -10.13
N ASN A 124 1.94 33.56 -9.07
CA ASN A 124 1.48 34.95 -9.01
C ASN A 124 2.68 35.93 -8.96
N LEU A 125 3.57 35.85 -9.95
CA LEU A 125 4.78 36.63 -10.08
C LEU A 125 4.40 38.03 -10.57
N LEU A 126 4.82 39.04 -9.81
CA LEU A 126 4.54 40.45 -10.06
C LEU A 126 5.33 41.01 -11.25
N TYR A 127 6.24 40.22 -11.83
CA TYR A 127 7.08 40.59 -12.96
C TYR A 127 6.50 39.95 -14.22
N ASN A 128 5.71 40.74 -14.95
CA ASN A 128 5.28 40.46 -16.31
C ASN A 128 6.25 41.18 -17.26
N ASP A 129 6.52 40.64 -18.45
CA ASP A 129 7.39 41.24 -19.47
C ASP A 129 6.95 42.67 -19.84
N ASN A 130 5.65 42.94 -19.78
CA ASN A 130 5.08 44.28 -19.98
C ASN A 130 5.53 45.31 -18.92
N ILE A 131 5.81 44.86 -17.70
CA ILE A 131 6.32 45.71 -16.61
C ILE A 131 7.82 45.94 -16.82
N LEU A 132 8.58 44.91 -17.20
CA LEU A 132 10.02 45.03 -17.50
C LEU A 132 10.28 45.97 -18.69
N SER A 133 9.47 45.90 -19.75
CA SER A 133 9.61 46.77 -20.93
C SER A 133 9.35 48.24 -20.58
N ASN A 134 8.34 48.51 -19.76
CA ASN A 134 8.05 49.85 -19.24
C ASN A 134 9.12 50.38 -18.26
N ILE A 135 9.82 49.49 -17.56
CA ILE A 135 10.94 49.87 -16.71
C ILE A 135 12.16 50.22 -17.57
N ASN A 136 12.48 49.40 -18.56
CA ASN A 136 13.62 49.65 -19.45
C ASN A 136 13.45 50.94 -20.27
N SER A 137 12.23 51.26 -20.72
CA SER A 137 11.95 52.52 -21.43
C SER A 137 12.04 53.76 -20.54
N LYS A 138 12.02 53.61 -19.21
CA LYS A 138 12.24 54.70 -18.25
C LYS A 138 13.72 54.92 -17.91
N PHE A 139 14.57 53.92 -18.19
CA PHE A 139 16.00 53.97 -17.89
C PHE A 139 16.90 54.15 -19.12
N SER A 140 16.32 54.09 -20.33
CA SER A 140 16.91 54.65 -21.57
C SER A 140 16.48 56.10 -21.75
#